data_AF-A0A9P1WUM3-F1
#
_entry.id   AF-A0A9P1WUM3-F1
#
_cell.length_a   1.000
_cell.length_b   1.000
_cell.length_c   1.000
_cell.angle_alpha   90.00
_cell.angle_beta   90.00
_cell.angle_gamma   90.00
#
_symmetry.space_group_name_H-M   'P 1'
#
loop_
_entity.id
_entity.type
_entity.pdbx_description
1 polymer ?
#
loop_
_entity_poly.entity_id
_entity_poly.type
_entity_poly.pdbx_seq_one_letter_code
_entity_poly.pdbx_strand_id
1 'polypeptide(L)'
;MAVETERDKERLEMPEEEVLQETEKVEEESNTEESFTQSQVDSQISKAVDKALSKAKSKWEQEQNSAIEKAKNDAAEYAKLTESQKQEADFKKKQDELAAQEAAFNSKRLLVEVKEDLQKEGLPISFAESLIGIGDNEKIKNAITGIKKEWDSQIAEKLKESARQSTPSETAPFKDKNGNPVSKAAMANAARIIK
;
A
#
# COMPACT_ATOMS: atom_id res chain seq x y z
N MET A 1 19.29 -9.82 23.15
CA MET A 1 20.35 -9.96 24.18
C MET A 1 21.22 -11.10 23.67
N ALA A 2 22.37 -10.90 23.03
CA ALA A 2 23.52 -10.10 23.44
C ALA A 2 24.15 -9.33 22.25
N VAL A 3 24.92 -8.32 22.64
CA VAL A 3 25.76 -7.44 21.82
C VAL A 3 27.12 -8.11 21.66
N GLU A 4 27.68 -8.16 20.46
CA GLU A 4 29.13 -8.24 20.29
C GLU A 4 29.55 -7.50 19.01
N THR A 5 30.51 -6.63 19.22
CA THR A 5 31.07 -5.65 18.31
C THR A 5 32.16 -6.28 17.45
N GLU A 6 31.99 -6.35 16.14
CA GLU A 6 33.10 -6.48 15.19
C GLU A 6 33.28 -5.14 14.49
N ARG A 7 33.97 -4.24 15.21
CA ARG A 7 34.68 -3.11 14.65
C ARG A 7 35.78 -3.62 13.72
N ASP A 8 36.00 -2.86 12.66
CA ASP A 8 37.27 -2.77 11.91
C ASP A 8 37.65 -3.98 11.06
N LYS A 9 37.07 -4.10 9.85
CA LYS A 9 37.67 -4.90 8.78
C LYS A 9 37.58 -4.37 7.35
N GLU A 10 37.46 -3.05 7.18
CA GLU A 10 37.85 -2.40 5.91
C GLU A 10 39.08 -1.54 6.16
N ARG A 11 40.18 -2.25 6.32
CA ARG A 11 41.55 -1.75 6.29
C ARG A 11 41.79 -1.17 4.90
N LEU A 12 42.05 0.13 4.85
CA LEU A 12 42.64 0.88 3.74
C LEU A 12 43.60 0.01 2.91
N GLU A 13 43.16 -0.44 1.75
CA GLU A 13 44.05 -0.90 0.68
C GLU A 13 44.56 0.33 -0.07
N MET A 14 45.70 0.82 0.40
CA MET A 14 46.59 1.65 -0.42
C MET A 14 47.07 0.78 -1.59
N PRO A 15 46.93 1.21 -2.86
CA PRO A 15 47.66 0.58 -3.94
C PRO A 15 49.15 0.87 -3.76
N GLU A 16 49.84 -0.16 -3.26
CA GLU A 16 51.16 -0.66 -3.63
C GLU A 16 52.19 0.37 -4.13
N GLU A 17 53.22 0.58 -3.32
CA GLU A 17 54.51 1.11 -3.74
C GLU A 17 55.06 0.26 -4.89
N GLU A 18 55.04 0.82 -6.10
CA GLU A 18 55.76 0.25 -7.23
C GLU A 18 57.26 0.51 -7.04
N VAL A 19 57.92 -0.48 -6.44
CA VAL A 19 59.39 -0.60 -6.36
C VAL A 19 59.93 -0.70 -7.79
N LEU A 20 60.50 0.39 -8.30
CA LEU A 20 61.27 0.36 -9.53
C LEU A 20 62.65 -0.24 -9.23
N GLN A 21 62.83 -1.49 -9.67
CA GLN A 21 64.12 -2.17 -9.75
C GLN A 21 65.07 -1.40 -10.68
N GLU A 22 66.15 -0.89 -10.10
CA GLU A 22 67.30 -0.39 -10.83
C GLU A 22 68.00 -1.56 -11.52
N THR A 23 67.83 -1.68 -12.84
CA THR A 23 68.68 -2.52 -13.68
C THR A 23 69.99 -1.79 -13.95
N GLU A 24 71.04 -2.27 -13.28
CA GLU A 24 72.44 -1.94 -13.52
C GLU A 24 72.82 -2.23 -14.97
N LYS A 25 73.05 -1.17 -15.76
CA LYS A 25 73.81 -1.25 -17.00
C LYS A 25 74.89 -0.17 -16.96
N VAL A 26 76.08 -0.60 -16.56
CA VAL A 26 77.32 0.16 -16.62
C VAL A 26 77.65 0.37 -18.10
N GLU A 27 77.52 1.60 -18.58
CA GLU A 27 78.22 2.09 -19.76
C GLU A 27 79.12 3.23 -19.31
N GLU A 28 80.42 2.95 -19.37
CA GLU A 28 81.51 3.90 -19.20
C GLU A 28 81.32 5.05 -20.19
N GLU A 29 81.17 6.28 -19.70
CA GLU A 29 81.39 7.46 -20.51
C GLU A 29 82.43 8.37 -19.87
N SER A 30 83.50 8.53 -20.63
CA SER A 30 84.65 9.37 -20.42
C SER A 30 84.28 10.79 -20.01
N ASN A 31 84.83 11.18 -18.86
CA ASN A 31 84.86 12.56 -18.39
C ASN A 31 85.57 13.44 -19.44
N THR A 32 84.77 14.14 -20.23
CA THR A 32 85.25 15.13 -21.21
C THR A 32 84.78 16.48 -20.71
N GLU A 33 85.69 17.23 -20.11
CA GLU A 33 85.46 18.61 -19.68
C GLU A 33 85.30 19.52 -20.92
N GLU A 34 84.10 19.52 -21.52
CA GLU A 34 83.73 20.54 -22.51
C GLU A 34 83.28 21.81 -21.77
N SER A 35 84.08 22.88 -21.86
CA SER A 35 83.67 24.20 -21.38
C SER A 35 82.54 24.73 -22.26
N PHE A 36 81.29 24.55 -21.84
CA PHE A 36 80.14 25.11 -22.53
C PHE A 36 80.22 26.63 -22.58
N THR A 37 79.94 27.21 -23.75
CA THR A 37 79.82 28.67 -23.88
C THR A 37 78.52 29.14 -23.23
N GLN A 38 78.51 30.32 -22.61
CA GLN A 38 77.33 30.90 -21.93
C GLN A 38 76.05 30.84 -22.78
N SER A 39 76.19 31.03 -24.10
CA SER A 39 75.09 30.98 -25.08
C SER A 39 74.45 29.59 -25.24
N GLN A 40 75.24 28.51 -25.19
CA GLN A 40 74.70 27.15 -25.28
C GLN A 40 73.91 26.76 -24.02
N VAL A 41 74.36 27.23 -22.85
CA VAL A 41 73.66 27.02 -21.56
C VAL A 41 72.32 27.76 -21.56
N ASP A 42 72.30 29.05 -21.96
CA ASP A 42 71.06 29.82 -22.04
C ASP A 42 70.05 29.23 -23.04
N SER A 43 70.52 28.67 -24.17
CA SER A 43 69.66 27.99 -25.14
C SER A 43 69.07 26.67 -24.62
N GLN A 44 69.84 25.90 -23.85
CA GLN A 44 69.36 24.68 -23.20
C GLN A 44 68.32 25.01 -22.12
N ILE A 45 68.56 26.06 -21.32
CA ILE A 45 67.63 26.51 -20.27
C ILE A 45 66.31 26.99 -20.86
N SER A 46 66.34 27.84 -21.88
CA SER A 46 65.12 28.34 -22.55
C SER A 46 64.29 27.20 -23.16
N LYS A 47 64.92 26.24 -23.84
CA LYS A 47 64.23 25.03 -24.35
C LYS A 47 63.63 24.17 -23.23
N ALA A 48 64.34 24.02 -22.10
CA ALA A 48 63.84 23.27 -20.95
C ALA A 48 62.63 23.97 -20.32
N VAL A 49 62.67 25.30 -20.18
CA VAL A 49 61.57 26.12 -19.68
C VAL A 49 60.35 26.02 -20.60
N ASP A 50 60.52 26.19 -21.91
CA ASP A 50 59.41 26.08 -22.87
C ASP A 50 58.77 24.68 -22.85
N LYS A 51 59.60 23.64 -22.73
CA LYS A 51 59.11 22.25 -22.64
C LYS A 51 58.37 22.00 -21.33
N ALA A 52 58.86 22.54 -20.21
CA ALA A 52 58.18 22.46 -18.91
C ALA A 52 56.86 23.22 -18.93
N LEU A 53 56.83 24.41 -19.52
CA LEU A 53 55.65 25.27 -19.60
C LEU A 53 54.59 24.70 -20.56
N SER A 54 55.02 24.10 -21.68
CA SER A 54 54.14 23.35 -22.58
C SER A 54 53.55 22.11 -21.92
N LYS A 55 54.36 21.32 -21.20
CA LYS A 55 53.88 20.17 -20.41
C LYS A 55 52.91 20.59 -19.32
N ALA A 56 53.19 21.70 -18.62
CA ALA A 56 52.31 22.24 -17.59
C ALA A 56 50.97 22.69 -18.18
N LYS A 57 50.97 23.40 -19.32
CA LYS A 57 49.75 23.79 -20.05
C LYS A 57 48.94 22.58 -20.49
N SER A 58 49.60 21.57 -21.07
CA SER A 58 48.91 20.35 -21.54
C SER A 58 48.30 19.55 -20.38
N LYS A 59 49.00 19.42 -19.24
CA LYS A 59 48.45 18.81 -18.03
C LYS A 59 47.26 19.60 -17.50
N TRP A 60 47.37 20.93 -17.44
CA TRP A 60 46.29 21.79 -16.99
C TRP A 60 45.05 21.69 -17.90
N GLU A 61 45.23 21.67 -19.22
CA GLU A 61 44.12 21.45 -20.17
C GLU A 61 43.47 20.07 -19.99
N GLN A 62 44.26 19.02 -19.78
CA GLN A 62 43.73 17.68 -19.50
C GLN A 62 42.94 17.62 -18.20
N GLU A 63 43.49 18.17 -17.12
CA GLU A 63 42.82 18.26 -15.83
C GLU A 63 41.52 19.06 -15.94
N GLN A 64 41.55 20.16 -16.70
CA GLN A 64 40.38 21.02 -16.85
C GLN A 64 39.30 20.38 -17.72
N ASN A 65 39.66 19.69 -18.80
CA ASN A 65 38.72 18.90 -19.59
C ASN A 65 38.14 17.74 -18.77
N SER A 66 38.97 17.02 -18.01
CA SER A 66 38.51 15.95 -17.13
C SER A 66 37.54 16.46 -16.05
N ALA A 67 37.84 17.62 -15.46
CA ALA A 67 36.96 18.26 -14.48
C ALA A 67 35.61 18.68 -15.11
N ILE A 68 35.63 19.21 -16.33
CA ILE A 68 34.40 19.57 -17.07
C ILE A 68 33.58 18.32 -17.41
N GLU A 69 34.23 17.23 -17.83
CA GLU A 69 33.52 15.99 -18.14
C GLU A 69 32.90 15.35 -16.89
N LYS A 70 33.63 15.31 -15.77
CA LYS A 70 33.06 14.87 -14.48
C LYS A 70 31.88 15.72 -14.07
N ALA A 71 32.01 17.05 -14.10
CA ALA A 71 30.92 17.96 -13.75
C ALA A 71 29.68 17.77 -14.64
N LYS A 72 29.87 17.51 -15.95
CA LYS A 72 28.76 17.20 -16.86
C LYS A 72 28.11 15.86 -16.55
N ASN A 73 28.91 14.84 -16.23
CA ASN A 73 28.36 13.52 -15.92
C ASN A 73 27.59 13.53 -14.60
N ASP A 74 28.16 14.13 -13.55
CA ASP A 74 27.51 14.27 -12.24
C ASP A 74 26.20 15.06 -12.36
N ALA A 75 26.18 16.14 -13.14
CA ALA A 75 24.97 16.92 -13.39
C ALA A 75 23.92 16.11 -14.16
N ALA A 76 24.33 15.30 -15.15
CA ALA A 76 23.43 14.45 -15.92
C ALA A 76 22.86 13.31 -15.07
N GLU A 77 23.68 12.67 -14.22
CA GLU A 77 23.24 11.66 -13.27
C GLU A 77 22.28 12.24 -12.24
N TYR A 78 22.58 13.42 -11.69
CA TYR A 78 21.70 14.11 -10.75
C TYR A 78 20.35 14.49 -11.38
N ALA A 79 20.36 14.99 -12.62
CA ALA A 79 19.15 15.30 -13.36
C ALA A 79 18.32 14.04 -13.66
N LYS A 80 18.98 12.94 -14.08
CA LYS A 80 18.32 11.63 -14.29
C LYS A 80 17.72 11.08 -13.01
N LEU A 81 18.44 11.15 -11.88
CA LEU A 81 17.94 10.76 -10.57
C LEU A 81 16.69 11.56 -10.18
N THR A 82 16.72 12.87 -10.39
CA THR A 82 15.59 13.76 -10.08
C THR A 82 14.36 13.44 -10.95
N GLU A 83 14.57 13.21 -12.25
CA GLU A 83 13.49 12.84 -13.17
C GLU A 83 12.92 11.46 -12.84
N SER A 84 13.77 10.47 -12.55
CA SER A 84 13.35 9.13 -12.15
C SER A 84 12.54 9.15 -10.86
N GLN A 85 12.98 9.89 -9.83
CA GLN A 85 12.25 10.03 -8.57
C GLN A 85 10.88 10.68 -8.78
N LYS A 86 10.80 11.69 -9.65
CA LYS A 86 9.53 12.33 -9.98
C LYS A 86 8.59 11.37 -10.70
N GLN A 87 9.10 10.60 -11.66
CA GLN A 87 8.31 9.59 -12.37
C GLN A 87 7.81 8.50 -11.42
N GLU A 88 8.64 8.04 -10.48
CA GLU A 88 8.25 7.05 -9.49
C GLU A 88 7.22 7.59 -8.50
N ALA A 89 7.35 8.84 -8.06
CA ALA A 89 6.35 9.51 -7.24
C ALA A 89 5.01 9.66 -7.97
N ASP A 90 5.03 10.05 -9.25
CA ASP A 90 3.84 10.17 -10.08
C ASP A 90 3.20 8.80 -10.34
N PHE A 91 4.01 7.76 -10.58
CA PHE A 91 3.53 6.39 -10.75
C PHE A 91 2.89 5.86 -9.47
N LYS A 92 3.56 6.03 -8.32
CA LYS A 92 3.05 5.64 -7.01
C LYS A 92 1.74 6.36 -6.70
N LYS A 93 1.66 7.66 -6.95
CA LYS A 93 0.43 8.43 -6.76
C LYS A 93 -0.72 7.89 -7.61
N LYS A 94 -0.47 7.58 -8.88
CA LYS A 94 -1.48 6.94 -9.75
C LYS A 94 -1.87 5.56 -9.26
N GLN A 95 -0.93 4.76 -8.79
CA GLN A 95 -1.19 3.44 -8.25
C GLN A 95 -2.06 3.51 -6.98
N ASP A 96 -1.74 4.44 -6.08
CA ASP A 96 -2.51 4.69 -4.86
C ASP A 96 -3.93 5.17 -5.19
N GLU A 97 -4.07 6.05 -6.19
CA GLU A 97 -5.38 6.54 -6.66
C GLU A 97 -6.21 5.41 -7.29
N LEU A 98 -5.59 4.55 -8.11
CA LEU A 98 -6.25 3.38 -8.68
C LEU A 98 -6.64 2.38 -7.58
N ALA A 99 -5.76 2.10 -6.62
CA ALA A 99 -6.05 1.21 -5.51
C ALA A 99 -7.20 1.73 -4.64
N ALA A 100 -7.26 3.05 -4.40
CA ALA A 100 -8.37 3.68 -3.69
C ALA A 100 -9.69 3.57 -4.47
N GLN A 101 -9.65 3.77 -5.79
CA GLN A 101 -10.82 3.59 -6.65
C GLN A 101 -11.29 2.14 -6.70
N GLU A 102 -10.36 1.17 -6.81
CA GLU A 102 -10.67 -0.25 -6.78
C GLU A 102 -11.26 -0.69 -5.44
N ALA A 103 -10.70 -0.20 -4.32
CA ALA A 103 -11.25 -0.46 -2.99
C ALA A 103 -12.67 0.10 -2.87
N ALA A 104 -12.89 1.35 -3.28
CA ALA A 104 -14.22 1.96 -3.25
C ALA A 104 -15.21 1.22 -4.18
N PHE A 105 -14.76 0.77 -5.35
CA PHE A 105 -15.59 0.01 -6.28
C PHE A 105 -15.93 -1.38 -5.72
N ASN A 106 -14.97 -2.08 -5.11
CA ASN A 106 -15.21 -3.37 -4.49
C ASN A 106 -16.15 -3.25 -3.28
N SER A 107 -16.01 -2.22 -2.45
CA SER A 107 -16.96 -1.93 -1.37
C SER A 107 -18.37 -1.65 -1.91
N LYS A 108 -18.50 -0.88 -3.00
CA LYS A 108 -19.79 -0.64 -3.66
C LYS A 108 -20.38 -1.90 -4.27
N ARG A 109 -19.56 -2.75 -4.89
CA ARG A 109 -20.00 -4.03 -5.45
C ARG A 109 -20.53 -4.95 -4.34
N LEU A 110 -19.75 -5.11 -3.27
CA LEU A 110 -20.17 -5.87 -2.10
C LEU A 110 -21.46 -5.31 -1.50
N LEU A 111 -21.59 -3.98 -1.44
CA LEU A 111 -22.80 -3.33 -0.97
C LEU A 111 -24.03 -3.71 -1.81
N VAL A 112 -23.91 -3.72 -3.13
CA VAL A 112 -25.00 -4.12 -4.01
C VAL A 112 -25.36 -5.59 -3.79
N GLU A 113 -24.37 -6.50 -3.73
CA GLU A 113 -24.61 -7.93 -3.48
C GLU A 113 -25.33 -8.16 -2.14
N VAL A 114 -24.87 -7.50 -1.07
CA VAL A 114 -25.50 -7.60 0.25
C VAL A 114 -26.92 -7.02 0.24
N LYS A 115 -27.15 -5.91 -0.48
CA LYS A 115 -28.51 -5.35 -0.63
C LYS A 115 -29.43 -6.31 -1.36
N GLU A 116 -28.96 -6.94 -2.43
CA GLU A 116 -29.74 -7.95 -3.17
C GLU A 116 -30.06 -9.16 -2.28
N ASP A 117 -29.09 -9.66 -1.52
CA ASP A 117 -29.30 -10.79 -0.62
C ASP A 117 -30.27 -10.45 0.52
N LEU A 118 -30.17 -9.25 1.11
CA LEU A 118 -31.16 -8.76 2.08
C LEU A 118 -32.56 -8.67 1.48
N GLN A 119 -32.69 -8.15 0.25
CA GLN A 119 -33.98 -8.06 -0.44
C GLN A 119 -34.59 -9.45 -0.71
N LYS A 120 -33.78 -10.41 -1.19
CA LYS A 120 -34.21 -11.81 -1.42
C LYS A 120 -34.71 -12.44 -0.12
N GLU A 121 -34.03 -12.16 0.98
CA GLU A 121 -34.37 -12.70 2.28
C GLU A 121 -35.54 -11.95 2.97
N GLY A 122 -36.03 -10.84 2.39
CA GLY A 122 -37.15 -10.06 2.92
C GLY A 122 -36.76 -9.11 4.06
N LEU A 123 -35.46 -8.83 4.21
CA LEU A 123 -34.92 -7.98 5.25
C LEU A 123 -34.72 -6.53 4.77
N PRO A 124 -34.79 -5.54 5.69
CA PRO A 124 -34.51 -4.14 5.38
C PRO A 124 -33.13 -3.90 4.78
N ILE A 125 -33.09 -3.18 3.65
CA ILE A 125 -31.87 -2.79 2.91
C ILE A 125 -30.96 -1.89 3.76
N SER A 126 -31.52 -1.19 4.74
CA SER A 126 -30.77 -0.36 5.69
C SER A 126 -29.73 -1.14 6.48
N PHE A 127 -29.88 -2.46 6.61
CA PHE A 127 -28.87 -3.30 7.27
C PHE A 127 -27.60 -3.51 6.43
N ALA A 128 -27.63 -3.25 5.12
CA ALA A 128 -26.49 -3.52 4.23
C ALA A 128 -25.21 -2.79 4.68
N GLU A 129 -25.30 -1.50 4.98
CA GLU A 129 -24.15 -0.69 5.40
C GLU A 129 -23.52 -1.21 6.69
N SER A 130 -24.34 -1.66 7.64
CA SER A 130 -23.86 -2.25 8.89
C SER A 130 -23.21 -3.62 8.69
N LEU A 131 -23.67 -4.42 7.72
CA LEU A 131 -23.16 -5.76 7.46
C LEU A 131 -21.84 -5.74 6.68
N ILE A 132 -21.64 -4.79 5.77
CA ILE A 132 -20.40 -4.64 4.99
C ILE A 132 -19.18 -4.38 5.89
N GLY A 133 -19.38 -3.77 7.06
CA GLY A 133 -18.31 -3.56 8.05
C GLY A 133 -17.66 -4.85 8.57
N ILE A 134 -18.29 -6.01 8.36
CA ILE A 134 -17.73 -7.33 8.72
C ILE A 134 -16.61 -7.74 7.74
N GLY A 135 -16.60 -7.19 6.51
CA GLY A 135 -15.55 -7.39 5.50
C GLY A 135 -15.46 -8.79 4.89
N ASP A 136 -16.30 -9.73 5.32
CA ASP A 136 -16.27 -11.15 4.94
C ASP A 136 -17.66 -11.59 4.45
N ASN A 137 -17.74 -11.98 3.18
CA ASN A 137 -19.01 -12.35 2.53
C ASN A 137 -19.70 -13.53 3.21
N GLU A 138 -18.96 -14.53 3.69
CA GLU A 138 -19.57 -15.70 4.34
C GLU A 138 -20.16 -15.33 5.70
N LYS A 139 -19.43 -14.51 6.47
CA LYS A 139 -19.94 -14.00 7.75
C LYS A 139 -21.15 -13.10 7.56
N ILE A 140 -21.20 -12.31 6.49
CA ILE A 140 -22.37 -11.49 6.14
C ILE A 140 -23.58 -12.39 5.85
N LYS A 141 -23.43 -13.44 5.04
CA LYS A 141 -24.52 -14.39 4.74
C LYS A 141 -25.02 -15.12 5.99
N ASN A 142 -24.11 -15.54 6.85
CA ASN A 142 -24.47 -16.15 8.13
C ASN A 142 -25.22 -15.16 9.05
N ALA A 143 -24.78 -13.89 9.09
CA ALA A 143 -25.46 -12.85 9.85
C ALA A 143 -26.86 -12.57 9.30
N ILE A 144 -27.02 -12.47 7.97
CA ILE A 144 -28.33 -12.31 7.30
C ILE A 144 -29.27 -13.45 7.69
N THR A 145 -28.78 -14.69 7.62
CA THR A 145 -29.57 -15.88 7.98
C THR A 145 -29.98 -15.89 9.45
N GLY A 146 -29.07 -15.49 10.34
CA GLY A 146 -29.34 -15.37 11.78
C GLY A 146 -30.38 -14.29 12.09
N ILE A 147 -30.23 -13.10 11.48
CA ILE A 147 -31.18 -11.99 11.62
C ILE A 147 -32.56 -12.42 11.11
N LYS A 148 -32.63 -13.04 9.93
CA LYS A 148 -33.90 -13.52 9.36
C LYS A 148 -34.63 -14.46 10.31
N LYS A 149 -33.93 -15.44 10.88
CA LYS A 149 -34.55 -16.41 11.78
C LYS A 149 -35.18 -15.74 13.01
N GLU A 150 -34.46 -14.82 13.66
CA GLU A 150 -34.98 -14.11 14.82
C GLU A 150 -36.11 -13.16 14.41
N TRP A 151 -35.96 -12.46 13.29
CA TRP A 151 -36.95 -11.54 12.75
C TRP A 151 -38.28 -12.21 12.45
N ASP A 152 -38.25 -13.35 11.73
CA ASP A 152 -39.43 -14.13 11.41
C ASP A 152 -40.10 -14.69 12.67
N SER A 153 -39.30 -15.13 13.67
CA SER A 153 -39.81 -15.59 14.96
C SER A 153 -40.56 -14.48 15.69
N GLN A 154 -39.96 -13.30 15.79
CA GLN A 154 -40.55 -12.13 16.45
C GLN A 154 -41.82 -11.64 15.73
N ILE A 155 -41.81 -11.61 14.40
CA ILE A 155 -43.00 -11.26 13.62
C ILE A 155 -44.11 -12.29 13.83
N ALA A 156 -43.78 -13.58 13.84
CA ALA A 156 -44.76 -14.64 14.09
C ALA A 156 -45.38 -14.52 15.49
N GLU A 157 -44.57 -14.22 16.51
CA GLU A 157 -45.06 -13.98 17.87
C GLU A 157 -45.93 -12.74 17.96
N LYS A 158 -45.51 -11.63 17.32
CA LYS A 158 -46.29 -10.38 17.30
C LYS A 158 -47.59 -10.53 16.52
N LEU A 159 -47.59 -11.26 15.41
CA LEU A 159 -48.82 -11.57 14.68
C LEU A 159 -49.73 -12.47 15.52
N LYS A 160 -49.18 -13.46 16.22
CA LYS A 160 -49.94 -14.30 17.15
C LYS A 160 -50.53 -13.47 18.30
N GLU A 161 -49.79 -12.50 18.82
CA GLU A 161 -50.27 -11.57 19.85
C GLU A 161 -51.37 -10.66 19.32
N SER A 162 -51.18 -10.05 18.14
CA SER A 162 -52.18 -9.19 17.50
C SER A 162 -53.42 -9.95 17.03
N ALA A 163 -53.28 -11.21 16.64
CA ALA A 163 -54.38 -12.09 16.22
C ALA A 163 -55.12 -12.70 17.41
N ARG A 164 -54.67 -12.47 18.66
CA ARG A 164 -55.49 -12.77 19.84
C ARG A 164 -56.69 -11.84 19.83
N GLN A 165 -57.78 -12.32 19.24
CA GLN A 165 -59.09 -11.78 19.54
C GLN A 165 -59.32 -11.91 21.04
N SER A 166 -59.82 -10.86 21.69
CA SER A 166 -60.23 -10.92 23.09
C SER A 166 -61.15 -12.13 23.28
N THR A 167 -60.84 -12.98 24.25
CA THR A 167 -61.69 -14.14 24.59
C THR A 167 -63.11 -13.63 24.78
N PRO A 168 -64.13 -14.19 24.07
CA PRO A 168 -65.51 -13.78 24.26
C PRO A 168 -65.85 -13.86 25.74
N SER A 169 -66.36 -12.77 26.29
CA SER A 169 -66.68 -12.70 27.71
C SER A 169 -67.70 -13.78 28.09
N GLU A 170 -67.35 -14.65 29.03
CA GLU A 170 -68.22 -15.73 29.51
C GLU A 170 -69.48 -15.21 30.24
N THR A 171 -69.49 -13.92 30.61
CA THR A 171 -70.62 -13.22 31.21
C THR A 171 -71.57 -12.58 30.20
N ALA A 172 -71.32 -12.71 28.89
CA ALA A 172 -72.30 -12.27 27.89
C ALA A 172 -73.55 -13.19 27.96
N PRO A 173 -74.75 -12.66 28.25
CA PRO A 173 -75.95 -13.48 28.33
C PRO A 173 -76.22 -14.11 26.96
N PHE A 174 -76.39 -15.44 26.92
CA PHE A 174 -76.86 -16.11 25.71
C PHE A 174 -78.24 -15.56 25.36
N LYS A 175 -78.44 -15.10 24.14
CA LYS A 175 -79.72 -14.55 23.68
C LYS A 175 -80.41 -15.53 22.74
N ASP A 176 -81.73 -15.64 22.85
CA ASP A 176 -82.55 -16.35 21.86
C ASP A 176 -82.69 -15.52 20.56
N LYS A 177 -83.40 -16.05 19.56
CA LYS A 177 -83.66 -15.37 18.28
C LYS A 177 -84.43 -14.05 18.44
N ASN A 178 -85.05 -13.83 19.59
CA ASN A 178 -85.86 -12.66 19.90
C ASN A 178 -85.10 -11.67 20.81
N GLY A 179 -83.82 -11.96 21.13
CA GLY A 179 -82.95 -11.09 21.92
C GLY A 179 -83.08 -11.23 23.44
N ASN A 180 -83.86 -12.21 23.92
CA ASN A 180 -84.08 -12.42 25.36
C ASN A 180 -82.95 -13.24 25.98
N PRO A 181 -82.51 -12.91 27.21
CA PRO A 181 -81.48 -13.68 27.91
C PRO A 181 -82.00 -15.09 28.26
N VAL A 182 -81.30 -16.11 27.79
CA VAL A 182 -81.57 -17.52 28.06
C VAL A 182 -80.37 -18.16 28.76
N SER A 183 -80.65 -19.14 29.63
CA SER A 183 -79.58 -19.90 30.28
C SER A 183 -79.01 -20.95 29.34
N LYS A 184 -77.76 -21.34 29.56
CA LYS A 184 -77.09 -22.43 28.81
C LYS A 184 -77.88 -23.75 28.90
N ALA A 185 -78.48 -24.03 30.05
CA ALA A 185 -79.34 -25.20 30.26
C ALA A 185 -80.63 -25.15 29.44
N ALA A 186 -81.28 -23.98 29.33
CA ALA A 186 -82.48 -23.81 28.52
C ALA A 186 -82.18 -24.02 27.02
N MET A 187 -81.05 -23.48 26.54
CA MET A 187 -80.59 -23.68 25.16
C MET A 187 -80.27 -25.14 24.86
N ALA A 188 -79.58 -25.83 25.78
CA ALA A 188 -79.23 -27.25 25.63
C ALA A 188 -80.48 -28.15 25.58
N ASN A 189 -81.49 -27.86 26.40
CA ASN A 189 -82.76 -28.59 26.37
C ASN A 189 -83.58 -28.31 25.11
N ALA A 190 -83.56 -27.07 24.60
CA ALA A 190 -84.25 -26.71 23.36
C ALA A 190 -83.59 -27.34 22.11
N ALA A 191 -82.27 -27.54 22.13
CA ALA A 191 -81.51 -28.16 21.05
C ALA A 191 -81.48 -29.71 21.14
N ARG A 192 -82.09 -30.31 22.15
CA ARG A 192 -82.09 -31.76 22.36
C ARG A 192 -83.07 -32.44 21.40
N ILE A 193 -82.53 -33.19 20.44
CA ILE A 193 -83.30 -33.88 19.38
C ILE A 193 -84.06 -35.11 19.92
N ILE A 194 -83.58 -35.72 21.01
CA ILE A 194 -84.17 -36.93 21.60
C ILE A 194 -84.65 -36.60 23.01
N LYS A 195 -85.96 -36.58 23.24
CA LYS A 195 -86.55 -36.15 24.51
C LYS A 195 -86.53 -37.28 25.53
#